data_AF-A0A830GGV1-F1
#
_entry.id   AF-A0A830GGV1-F1
#
_cell.length_a   1.000
_cell.length_b   1.000
_cell.length_c   1.000
_cell.angle_alpha   90.00
_cell.angle_beta   90.00
_cell.angle_gamma   90.00
#
_symmetry.space_group_name_H-M   'P 1'
#
loop_
_entity.id
_entity.type
_entity.pdbx_description
1 polymer ?
#
loop_
_entity_poly.entity_id
_entity_poly.type
_entity_poly.pdbx_seq_one_letter_code
_entity_poly.pdbx_strand_id
1 'polypeptide(L)'
;MSADDPHEETEETGDVRERIEQEADRAVEQFDEGIVDLLAWLLDTETRARIYVSLRQNPESTSDEISEATGLYPSTVREALAALHEEGTVTRQKRESDGAGNNPYEYSAISPSELVNTVVGDIQSELNTVFNLDDHLGGDDEPLSGDEPVTISVEDADDEDDDEA
;
A
#
# COMPACT_ATOMS: atom_id res chain seq x y z
N MET A 1 58.11 -44.82 8.43
CA MET A 1 57.76 -43.79 9.43
C MET A 1 57.43 -42.56 8.61
N SER A 2 56.16 -42.37 8.23
CA SER A 2 55.08 -41.69 9.01
C SER A 2 55.39 -40.20 9.15
N ALA A 3 54.52 -39.25 8.87
CA ALA A 3 53.23 -39.14 8.20
C ALA A 3 53.12 -37.62 7.95
N ASP A 4 52.66 -37.17 6.78
CA ASP A 4 52.30 -35.77 6.59
C ASP A 4 50.85 -35.75 6.13
N ASP A 5 50.00 -35.37 7.07
CA ASP A 5 48.54 -35.32 7.01
C ASP A 5 48.18 -33.86 6.65
N PRO A 6 47.52 -33.57 5.52
CA PRO A 6 47.04 -32.23 5.25
C PRO A 6 45.70 -32.06 5.96
N HIS A 7 45.74 -31.21 6.98
CA HIS A 7 44.64 -30.66 7.74
C HIS A 7 43.32 -30.50 6.95
N GLU A 8 42.26 -31.07 7.52
CA GLU A 8 40.86 -30.70 7.30
C GLU A 8 40.66 -29.19 7.53
N GLU A 9 40.41 -28.43 6.47
CA GLU A 9 39.87 -27.07 6.54
C GLU A 9 38.61 -27.01 5.68
N THR A 10 37.46 -27.42 6.23
CA THR A 10 36.14 -27.23 5.57
C THR A 10 35.04 -26.83 6.57
N GLU A 11 35.40 -26.45 7.79
CA GLU A 11 34.44 -26.13 8.87
C GLU A 11 34.15 -24.62 9.03
N GLU A 12 34.70 -23.73 8.19
CA GLU A 12 34.54 -22.26 8.38
C GLU A 12 33.51 -21.62 7.43
N THR A 13 33.12 -22.29 6.34
CA THR A 13 32.17 -21.73 5.36
C THR A 13 30.70 -21.88 5.78
N GLY A 14 30.41 -22.78 6.73
CA GLY A 14 29.07 -22.96 7.28
C GLY A 14 28.65 -21.78 8.17
N ASP A 15 29.55 -21.32 9.03
CA ASP A 15 29.31 -20.25 10.02
C ASP A 15 29.05 -18.89 9.36
N VAL A 16 29.76 -18.56 8.28
CA VAL A 16 29.57 -17.31 7.53
C VAL A 16 28.22 -17.30 6.81
N ARG A 17 27.83 -18.42 6.19
CA ARG A 17 26.55 -18.55 5.51
C ARG A 17 25.39 -18.48 6.50
N GLU A 18 25.49 -19.20 7.61
CA GLU A 18 24.49 -19.19 8.67
C GLU A 18 24.35 -17.80 9.32
N ARG A 19 25.46 -17.07 9.51
CA ARG A 19 25.42 -15.69 10.00
C ARG A 19 24.77 -14.73 9.00
N ILE A 20 25.04 -14.87 7.71
CA ILE A 20 24.40 -14.04 6.66
C ILE A 20 22.91 -14.36 6.55
N GLU A 21 22.52 -15.64 6.65
CA GLU A 21 21.11 -16.06 6.68
C GLU A 21 20.40 -15.48 7.91
N GLN A 22 21.00 -15.55 9.10
CA GLN A 22 20.44 -14.95 10.33
C GLN A 22 20.41 -13.40 10.32
N GLU A 23 21.34 -12.74 9.65
CA GLU A 23 21.32 -11.29 9.45
C GLU A 23 20.26 -10.89 8.43
N ALA A 24 20.07 -11.69 7.37
CA ALA A 24 19.01 -11.49 6.40
C ALA A 24 17.62 -11.69 7.03
N ASP A 25 17.43 -12.76 7.83
CA ASP A 25 16.18 -13.03 8.53
C ASP A 25 15.83 -11.89 9.52
N ARG A 26 16.81 -11.41 10.30
CA ARG A 26 16.60 -10.24 11.17
C ARG A 26 16.34 -8.95 10.42
N ALA A 27 16.94 -8.76 9.25
CA ALA A 27 16.69 -7.58 8.43
C ALA A 27 15.25 -7.61 7.90
N VAL A 28 14.80 -8.75 7.39
CA VAL A 28 13.42 -8.94 6.90
C VAL A 28 12.39 -8.71 8.01
N GLU A 29 12.61 -9.26 9.21
CA GLU A 29 11.72 -9.03 10.37
C GLU A 29 11.65 -7.54 10.77
N GLN A 30 12.77 -6.81 10.76
CA GLN A 30 12.80 -5.37 11.06
C GLN A 30 12.10 -4.53 9.98
N PHE A 31 12.20 -4.94 8.72
CA PHE A 31 11.48 -4.26 7.63
C PHE A 31 9.97 -4.44 7.77
N ASP A 32 9.50 -5.61 8.19
CA ASP A 32 8.08 -5.86 8.42
C ASP A 32 7.51 -4.97 9.54
N GLU A 33 8.25 -4.78 10.63
CA GLU A 33 7.81 -3.89 11.73
C GLU A 33 7.68 -2.42 11.25
N GLY A 34 8.67 -1.91 10.51
CA GLY A 34 8.62 -0.55 9.96
C GLY A 34 7.53 -0.34 8.90
N ILE A 35 7.23 -1.37 8.11
CA ILE A 35 6.13 -1.31 7.12
C ILE A 35 4.78 -1.28 7.85
N VAL A 36 4.61 -2.09 8.90
CA VAL A 36 3.38 -2.10 9.69
C VAL A 36 3.15 -0.76 10.38
N ASP A 37 4.19 -0.12 10.92
CA ASP A 37 4.07 1.20 11.54
C ASP A 37 3.63 2.28 10.55
N LEU A 38 4.23 2.31 9.36
CA LEU A 38 3.84 3.24 8.30
C LEU A 38 2.39 3.01 7.86
N LEU A 39 2.01 1.75 7.67
CA LEU A 39 0.65 1.38 7.29
C LEU A 39 -0.34 1.63 8.41
N ALA A 40 0.05 1.53 9.67
CA ALA A 40 -0.82 1.84 10.80
C ALA A 40 -1.12 3.34 10.86
N TRP A 41 -0.14 4.19 10.50
CA TRP A 41 -0.38 5.62 10.32
C TRP A 41 -1.30 5.90 9.13
N LEU A 42 -1.10 5.20 8.01
CA LEU A 42 -1.84 5.46 6.78
C LEU A 42 -3.26 4.85 6.75
N LEU A 43 -3.47 3.74 7.45
CA LEU A 43 -4.74 3.03 7.56
C LEU A 43 -5.40 3.25 8.92
N ASP A 44 -5.00 4.29 9.66
CA ASP A 44 -5.48 4.70 10.99
C ASP A 44 -5.21 3.74 12.16
N THR A 45 -5.08 2.43 11.90
CA THR A 45 -4.95 1.43 12.96
C THR A 45 -3.99 0.30 12.60
N GLU A 46 -3.28 -0.20 13.60
CA GLU A 46 -2.43 -1.41 13.50
C GLU A 46 -3.22 -2.62 13.01
N THR A 47 -4.47 -2.77 13.44
CA THR A 47 -5.38 -3.84 13.01
C THR A 47 -5.56 -3.83 11.49
N ARG A 48 -5.86 -2.66 10.92
CA ARG A 48 -6.04 -2.50 9.46
C ARG A 48 -4.72 -2.73 8.72
N ALA A 49 -3.59 -2.27 9.27
CA ALA A 49 -2.26 -2.52 8.73
C ALA A 49 -1.94 -4.03 8.66
N ARG A 50 -2.17 -4.78 9.74
CA ARG A 50 -1.98 -6.24 9.74
C ARG A 50 -2.88 -6.95 8.73
N ILE A 51 -4.14 -6.55 8.62
CA ILE A 51 -5.07 -7.13 7.65
C ILE A 51 -4.59 -6.83 6.22
N TYR A 52 -4.15 -5.60 5.94
CA TYR A 52 -3.61 -5.22 4.64
C TYR A 52 -2.38 -6.06 4.28
N VAL A 53 -1.42 -6.19 5.20
CA VAL A 53 -0.21 -7.01 4.99
C VAL A 53 -0.59 -8.48 4.73
N SER A 54 -1.49 -9.06 5.53
CA SER A 54 -1.99 -10.42 5.34
C SER A 54 -2.61 -10.63 3.95
N LEU A 55 -3.41 -9.68 3.47
CA LEU A 55 -4.00 -9.69 2.13
C LEU A 55 -2.98 -9.51 1.01
N ARG A 56 -1.89 -8.78 1.25
CA ARG A 56 -0.79 -8.65 0.28
C ARG A 56 0.03 -9.93 0.15
N GLN A 57 0.12 -10.71 1.22
CA GLN A 57 0.78 -12.03 1.21
C GLN A 57 -0.13 -13.11 0.61
N ASN A 58 -1.42 -13.10 0.97
CA ASN A 58 -2.41 -14.08 0.54
C ASN A 58 -3.62 -13.35 -0.08
N PRO A 59 -3.59 -13.06 -1.39
CA PRO A 59 -4.73 -12.45 -2.07
C PRO A 59 -5.94 -13.38 -2.07
N GLU A 60 -7.14 -12.83 -2.25
CA GLU A 60 -8.40 -13.60 -2.35
C GLU A 60 -8.74 -14.39 -1.07
N SER A 61 -8.33 -13.86 0.09
CA SER A 61 -8.57 -14.50 1.39
C SER A 61 -9.94 -14.13 1.96
N THR A 62 -10.57 -15.07 2.64
CA THR A 62 -11.83 -14.86 3.37
C THR A 62 -11.58 -14.20 4.74
N SER A 63 -12.63 -13.66 5.36
CA SER A 63 -12.51 -13.05 6.69
C SER A 63 -12.01 -14.03 7.77
N ASP A 64 -12.34 -15.31 7.63
CA ASP A 64 -11.94 -16.35 8.59
C ASP A 64 -10.45 -16.69 8.42
N GLU A 65 -9.99 -16.88 7.17
CA GLU A 65 -8.57 -17.12 6.85
C GLU A 65 -7.68 -15.94 7.31
N ILE A 66 -8.15 -14.70 7.15
CA ILE A 66 -7.42 -13.50 7.62
C ILE A 66 -7.36 -13.49 9.15
N SER A 67 -8.42 -13.90 9.84
CA SER A 67 -8.44 -13.96 11.30
C SER A 67 -7.47 -14.99 11.83
N GLU A 68 -7.38 -16.15 11.16
CA GLU A 68 -6.41 -17.20 11.49
C GLU A 68 -4.97 -16.74 11.23
N ALA A 69 -4.73 -16.08 10.10
CA ALA A 69 -3.39 -15.59 9.72
C ALA A 69 -2.90 -14.43 10.60
N THR A 70 -3.79 -13.52 11.00
CA THR A 70 -3.41 -12.32 11.77
C THR A 70 -3.53 -12.52 13.28
N GLY A 71 -4.17 -13.61 13.74
CA GLY A 71 -4.48 -13.85 15.15
C GLY A 71 -5.53 -12.90 15.72
N LEU A 72 -6.20 -12.12 14.88
CA LEU A 72 -7.24 -11.18 15.27
C LEU A 72 -8.59 -11.89 15.46
N TYR A 73 -9.47 -11.29 16.27
CA TYR A 73 -10.81 -11.82 16.45
C TYR A 73 -11.65 -11.68 15.17
N PRO A 74 -12.46 -12.70 14.80
CA PRO A 74 -13.23 -12.66 13.55
C PRO A 74 -14.23 -11.51 13.42
N SER A 75 -14.74 -10.98 14.54
CA SER A 75 -15.60 -9.79 14.52
C SER A 75 -14.83 -8.54 14.12
N THR A 76 -13.64 -8.36 14.70
CA THR A 76 -12.76 -7.22 14.45
C THR A 76 -12.24 -7.24 13.02
N VAL A 77 -11.90 -8.42 12.50
CA VAL A 77 -11.49 -8.56 11.09
C VAL A 77 -12.62 -8.17 10.14
N ARG A 78 -13.85 -8.63 10.39
CA ARG A 78 -15.01 -8.27 9.55
C ARG A 78 -15.32 -6.78 9.59
N GLU A 79 -15.22 -6.16 10.75
CA GLU A 79 -15.41 -4.71 10.92
C GLU A 79 -14.34 -3.93 10.16
N ALA A 80 -13.07 -4.27 10.37
CA ALA A 80 -11.95 -3.62 9.69
C ALA A 80 -12.01 -3.82 8.17
N LEU A 81 -12.37 -5.01 7.69
CA LEU A 81 -12.56 -5.28 6.26
C LEU A 81 -13.72 -4.48 5.66
N ALA A 82 -14.80 -4.29 6.41
CA ALA A 82 -15.92 -3.48 5.96
C ALA A 82 -15.49 -2.02 5.76
N ALA A 83 -14.75 -1.47 6.73
CA ALA A 83 -14.25 -0.11 6.63
C ALA A 83 -13.21 0.04 5.50
N LEU A 84 -12.22 -0.85 5.43
CA LEU A 84 -11.22 -0.85 4.36
C LEU A 84 -11.84 -0.97 2.95
N HIS A 85 -12.97 -1.68 2.84
CA HIS A 85 -13.73 -1.75 1.59
C HIS A 85 -14.49 -0.46 1.29
N GLU A 86 -15.08 0.19 2.29
CA GLU A 86 -15.73 1.49 2.12
C GLU A 86 -14.72 2.57 1.68
N GLU A 87 -13.51 2.51 2.23
CA GLU A 87 -12.37 3.37 1.90
C GLU A 87 -11.68 2.99 0.57
N GLY A 88 -12.15 1.95 -0.12
CA GLY A 88 -11.59 1.50 -1.41
C GLY A 88 -10.20 0.86 -1.32
N THR A 89 -9.65 0.66 -0.11
CA THR A 89 -8.35 0.00 0.10
C THR A 89 -8.42 -1.50 -0.16
N VAL A 90 -9.58 -2.11 0.06
CA VAL A 90 -9.80 -3.54 -0.16
C VAL A 90 -11.01 -3.75 -1.06
N THR A 91 -10.86 -4.66 -2.01
CA THR A 91 -11.96 -5.12 -2.86
C THR A 91 -12.56 -6.39 -2.28
N ARG A 92 -13.88 -6.56 -2.40
CA ARG A 92 -14.57 -7.78 -2.00
C ARG A 92 -15.22 -8.45 -3.21
N GLN A 93 -15.08 -9.76 -3.31
CA GLN A 93 -15.69 -10.55 -4.39
C GLN A 93 -16.36 -11.78 -3.79
N LYS A 94 -17.43 -12.25 -4.44
CA LYS A 94 -18.12 -13.46 -4.01
C LYS A 94 -17.45 -14.65 -4.67
N ARG A 95 -16.92 -15.60 -3.88
CA ARG A 95 -16.25 -16.79 -4.41
C ARG A 95 -17.18 -17.55 -5.36
N GLU A 96 -16.70 -17.91 -6.55
CA GLU A 96 -17.42 -18.78 -7.47
C GLU A 96 -17.29 -20.23 -6.98
N SER A 97 -18.29 -20.68 -6.21
CA SER A 97 -18.41 -22.08 -5.82
C SER A 97 -19.68 -22.69 -6.44
N ASP A 98 -19.53 -23.82 -7.13
CA ASP A 98 -20.62 -24.64 -7.70
C ASP A 98 -21.48 -25.37 -6.63
N GLY A 99 -21.21 -25.14 -5.35
CA GLY A 99 -21.86 -25.82 -4.23
C GLY A 99 -23.13 -25.11 -3.74
N ALA A 100 -24.14 -25.88 -3.34
CA ALA A 100 -25.34 -25.38 -2.70
C ALA A 100 -25.02 -24.84 -1.28
N GLY A 101 -24.51 -23.61 -1.21
CA GLY A 101 -24.15 -22.92 0.03
C GLY A 101 -24.07 -21.40 -0.17
N ASN A 102 -23.96 -20.65 0.92
CA ASN A 102 -23.62 -19.23 0.84
C ASN A 102 -22.12 -19.13 0.56
N ASN A 103 -21.77 -18.60 -0.61
CA ASN A 103 -20.36 -18.38 -0.93
C ASN A 103 -19.80 -17.27 -0.05
N PRO A 104 -18.67 -17.51 0.64
CA PRO A 104 -18.01 -16.47 1.42
C PRO A 104 -17.48 -15.36 0.51
N TYR A 105 -17.30 -14.18 1.09
CA TYR A 105 -16.62 -13.08 0.44
C TYR A 105 -15.11 -13.28 0.57
N GLU A 106 -14.43 -13.12 -0.55
CA GLU A 106 -12.97 -13.04 -0.65
C GLU A 106 -12.58 -11.57 -0.75
N TYR A 107 -11.42 -11.26 -0.17
CA TYR A 107 -10.91 -9.91 -0.07
C TYR A 107 -9.54 -9.84 -0.71
N SER A 108 -9.28 -8.73 -1.40
CA SER A 108 -8.00 -8.44 -2.04
C SER A 108 -7.64 -6.99 -1.84
N ALA A 109 -6.42 -6.72 -1.37
CA ALA A 109 -5.93 -5.37 -1.11
C ALA A 109 -5.33 -4.73 -2.37
N ILE A 110 -5.58 -3.43 -2.57
CA ILE A 110 -4.98 -2.64 -3.65
C ILE A 110 -3.45 -2.59 -3.53
N SER A 111 -2.78 -2.15 -4.59
CA SER A 111 -1.33 -2.00 -4.55
C SER A 111 -0.90 -0.86 -3.59
N PRO A 112 0.30 -0.93 -2.98
CA PRO A 112 0.78 0.16 -2.13
C PRO A 112 0.84 1.51 -2.85
N SER A 113 1.17 1.51 -4.14
CA SER A 113 1.18 2.73 -4.97
C SER A 113 -0.21 3.33 -5.14
N GLU A 114 -1.22 2.48 -5.32
CA GLU A 114 -2.62 2.92 -5.42
C GLU A 114 -3.14 3.45 -4.08
N LEU A 115 -2.75 2.80 -2.98
CA LEU A 115 -3.06 3.26 -1.63
C LEU A 115 -2.49 4.66 -1.35
N VAL A 116 -1.23 4.91 -1.72
CA VAL A 116 -0.62 6.25 -1.61
C VAL A 116 -1.33 7.27 -2.50
N ASN A 117 -1.73 6.87 -3.71
CA ASN A 117 -2.46 7.75 -4.62
C ASN A 117 -3.82 8.19 -4.05
N THR A 118 -4.55 7.28 -3.38
CA THR A 118 -5.79 7.62 -2.68
C THR A 118 -5.56 8.70 -1.63
N VAL A 119 -4.58 8.51 -0.74
CA VAL A 119 -4.27 9.47 0.34
C VAL A 119 -3.85 10.83 -0.20
N VAL A 120 -3.03 10.86 -1.26
CA VAL A 120 -2.65 12.12 -1.91
C VAL A 120 -3.87 12.82 -2.50
N GLY A 121 -4.82 12.07 -3.08
CA GLY A 121 -6.09 12.60 -3.59
C GLY A 121 -6.96 13.21 -2.48
N ASP A 122 -7.01 12.57 -1.32
CA ASP A 122 -7.76 13.07 -0.15
C ASP A 122 -7.17 14.38 0.37
N ILE A 123 -5.83 14.45 0.53
CA ILE A 123 -5.12 15.67 0.95
C ILE A 123 -5.37 16.80 -0.05
N GLN A 124 -5.28 16.52 -1.36
CA GLN A 124 -5.55 17.52 -2.39
C GLN A 124 -6.99 18.05 -2.31
N SER A 125 -7.97 17.16 -2.09
CA SER A 125 -9.38 17.53 -1.98
C SER A 125 -9.64 18.41 -0.76
N GLU A 126 -9.03 18.08 0.38
CA GLU A 126 -9.16 18.86 1.61
C GLU A 126 -8.46 20.23 1.49
N LEU A 127 -7.25 20.28 0.92
CA LEU A 127 -6.55 21.54 0.65
C LEU A 127 -7.32 22.42 -0.34
N ASN A 128 -7.85 21.84 -1.42
CA ASN A 128 -8.73 22.57 -2.34
C ASN A 128 -9.95 23.14 -1.60
N THR A 129 -10.54 22.40 -0.66
CA THR A 129 -11.66 22.88 0.14
C THR A 129 -11.26 24.08 1.01
N VAL A 130 -10.08 24.03 1.64
CA VAL A 130 -9.55 25.14 2.45
C VAL A 130 -9.24 26.37 1.58
N PHE A 131 -8.59 26.22 0.44
CA PHE A 131 -8.27 27.35 -0.44
C PHE A 131 -9.52 28.00 -1.03
N ASN A 132 -10.51 27.22 -1.46
CA ASN A 132 -11.79 27.78 -1.91
C ASN A 132 -12.54 28.50 -0.78
N LEU A 133 -12.39 28.03 0.46
CA LEU A 133 -12.99 28.68 1.64
C LEU A 133 -12.25 29.99 2.00
N ASP A 134 -10.92 30.02 1.90
CA ASP A 134 -10.10 31.22 2.16
C ASP A 134 -10.34 32.30 1.09
N ASP A 135 -10.48 31.91 -0.18
CA ASP A 135 -10.87 32.82 -1.28
C ASP A 135 -12.27 33.44 -1.03
N HIS A 136 -13.20 32.63 -0.51
CA HIS A 136 -14.54 33.10 -0.16
C HIS A 136 -14.60 33.96 1.11
N LEU A 137 -13.65 33.81 2.04
CA LEU A 137 -13.60 34.54 3.32
C LEU A 137 -12.64 35.75 3.29
N GLY A 138 -11.66 35.77 2.38
CA GLY A 138 -10.69 36.84 2.17
C GLY A 138 -11.17 37.96 1.24
N GLY A 139 -12.34 37.82 0.65
CA GLY A 139 -12.96 38.79 -0.25
C GLY A 139 -13.65 39.97 0.43
N ASP A 140 -12.93 40.74 1.26
CA ASP A 140 -13.19 42.17 1.44
C ASP A 140 -12.28 42.91 0.44
N ASP A 141 -12.58 42.86 -0.86
CA ASP A 141 -12.29 43.92 -1.86
C ASP A 141 -12.78 43.46 -3.27
N GLU A 142 -13.93 44.00 -3.69
CA GLU A 142 -14.61 43.95 -5.00
C GLU A 142 -15.26 42.64 -5.52
N PRO A 143 -16.55 42.68 -5.94
CA PRO A 143 -17.22 41.53 -6.54
C PRO A 143 -16.81 41.38 -8.01
N LEU A 144 -15.89 40.46 -8.29
CA LEU A 144 -15.69 39.98 -9.66
C LEU A 144 -16.81 38.99 -10.02
N SER A 145 -17.89 39.54 -10.58
CA SER A 145 -18.83 38.74 -11.37
C SER A 145 -18.10 38.21 -12.59
N GLY A 146 -17.96 36.89 -12.72
CA GLY A 146 -17.44 36.27 -13.93
C GLY A 146 -17.11 34.78 -13.78
N ASP A 147 -18.13 33.92 -13.89
CA ASP A 147 -18.02 32.48 -14.17
C ASP A 147 -17.40 32.22 -15.56
N GLU A 148 -16.22 32.76 -15.87
CA GLU A 148 -15.53 32.50 -17.14
C GLU A 148 -14.51 31.36 -16.98
N PRO A 149 -14.66 30.26 -17.74
CA PRO A 149 -13.75 29.12 -17.65
C PRO A 149 -12.35 29.48 -18.15
N VAL A 150 -11.32 29.05 -17.43
CA VAL A 150 -9.92 29.28 -17.81
C VAL A 150 -9.53 28.35 -18.96
N THR A 151 -9.01 28.92 -20.05
CA THR A 151 -8.48 28.17 -21.19
C THR A 151 -6.95 28.12 -21.10
N ILE A 152 -6.40 26.92 -20.91
CA ILE A 152 -4.94 26.70 -20.91
C ILE A 152 -4.56 26.28 -22.33
N SER A 153 -3.79 27.12 -23.03
CA SER A 153 -3.19 26.78 -24.32
C SER A 153 -1.82 26.18 -24.08
N VAL A 154 -1.68 24.89 -24.37
CA VAL A 154 -0.39 24.19 -24.35
C VAL A 154 0.17 24.32 -25.76
N GLU A 155 1.31 25.00 -25.90
CA GLU A 155 2.04 25.06 -27.16
C GLU A 155 2.94 23.82 -27.23
N ASP A 156 2.61 22.90 -28.12
CA ASP A 156 3.41 21.71 -28.38
C ASP A 156 4.77 22.15 -28.94
N ALA A 157 5.82 21.86 -28.17
CA ALA A 157 7.19 22.03 -28.62
C ALA A 157 7.64 20.74 -29.30
N ASP A 158 7.33 20.61 -30.59
CA ASP A 158 7.93 19.60 -31.47
C ASP A 158 8.33 20.27 -32.79
N ASP A 159 9.63 20.57 -32.87
CA ASP A 159 10.57 20.07 -33.88
C ASP A 159 10.13 20.07 -35.35
N GLU A 160 10.75 20.92 -36.17
CA GLU A 160 11.84 20.52 -37.09
C GLU A 160 12.19 21.63 -38.11
N ASP A 161 13.50 21.78 -38.30
CA ASP A 161 14.19 22.46 -39.39
C ASP A 161 13.62 22.13 -40.78
N ASP A 162 13.48 23.12 -41.68
CA ASP A 162 14.21 23.15 -42.96
C ASP A 162 13.89 24.39 -43.83
N ASP A 163 14.91 24.76 -44.62
CA ASP A 163 14.89 25.47 -45.91
C ASP A 163 14.81 27.02 -46.02
N GLU A 164 16.02 27.56 -46.28
CA GLU A 164 16.44 28.54 -47.31
C GLU A 164 15.73 29.89 -47.52
N ALA A 165 16.52 30.98 -47.37
CA ALA A 165 16.73 32.01 -48.41
C ALA A 165 18.01 32.83 -48.17
#